data_AF-A0A7W7M9R7-F1
#
_entry.id   AF-A0A7W7M9R7-F1
#
_cell.length_a   1.000
_cell.length_b   1.000
_cell.length_c   1.000
_cell.angle_alpha   90.00
_cell.angle_beta   90.00
_cell.angle_gamma   90.00
#
_symmetry.space_group_name_H-M   'P 1'
#
loop_
_entity.id
_entity.type
_entity.pdbx_description
1 polymer ?
#
loop_
_entity_poly.entity_id
_entity_poly.type
_entity_poly.pdbx_seq_one_letter_code
_entity_poly.pdbx_strand_id
1 'polypeptide(L)'
;MIVAPAPDLSVVPWVPAEMRAVVRAASAAFHDAQTRAALAAGAHVADIGMTSSAGFARDLSLFSHDRFHPSSAGYAVIAEALAPTIRSVAAEWAGRSRASR
;
A
#
# COMPACT_ATOMS: atom_id res chain seq x y z
N MET A 1 3.23 -14.21 -5.37
CA MET A 1 3.72 -13.12 -4.52
C MET A 1 2.73 -11.97 -4.59
N ILE A 2 2.50 -11.26 -3.48
CA ILE A 2 1.67 -10.05 -3.46
C ILE A 2 2.58 -8.88 -3.09
N VAL A 3 2.47 -7.77 -3.82
CA VAL A 3 3.24 -6.55 -3.60
C VAL A 3 2.29 -5.42 -3.31
N ALA A 4 2.52 -4.71 -2.22
CA ALA A 4 1.89 -3.43 -1.91
C ALA A 4 2.90 -2.33 -2.26
N PRO A 5 2.68 -1.55 -3.34
CA PRO A 5 3.63 -0.52 -3.73
C PRO A 5 3.67 0.63 -2.71
N ALA A 6 4.71 1.46 -2.77
CA ALA A 6 4.94 2.53 -1.81
C ALA A 6 3.74 3.50 -1.73
N PRO A 7 3.34 3.92 -0.51
CA PRO A 7 2.26 4.87 -0.33
C PRO A 7 2.68 6.30 -0.73
N ASP A 8 1.70 7.21 -0.80
CA ASP A 8 1.96 8.64 -0.88
C ASP A 8 2.61 9.12 0.42
N LEU A 9 3.90 9.44 0.38
CA LEU A 9 4.66 9.90 1.55
C LEU A 9 4.46 11.39 1.83
N SER A 10 3.74 12.14 0.97
CA SER A 10 3.44 13.55 1.23
C SER A 10 2.50 13.76 2.42
N VAL A 11 1.81 12.70 2.87
CA VAL A 11 0.93 12.68 4.04
C VAL A 11 1.68 12.60 5.36
N VAL A 12 2.99 12.34 5.31
CA VAL A 12 3.87 12.28 6.48
C VAL A 12 3.95 13.69 7.13
N PRO A 13 3.67 13.84 8.44
CA PRO A 13 3.42 15.16 9.05
C PRO A 13 4.58 16.16 8.98
N TRP A 14 5.81 15.67 8.87
CA TRP A 14 7.04 16.47 8.87
C TRP A 14 7.49 16.87 7.46
N VAL A 15 6.77 16.46 6.41
CA VAL A 15 6.98 16.98 5.05
C VAL A 15 6.51 18.44 5.01
N PRO A 16 7.41 19.40 4.71
CA PRO A 16 7.04 20.82 4.59
C PRO A 16 5.96 21.02 3.54
N ALA A 17 5.02 21.94 3.78
CA ALA A 17 3.84 22.13 2.93
C ALA A 17 4.22 22.44 1.48
N GLU A 18 5.24 23.27 1.30
CA GLU A 18 5.85 23.64 0.03
C GLU A 18 6.43 22.44 -0.73
N MET A 19 6.85 21.38 -0.02
CA MET A 19 7.46 20.19 -0.61
C MET A 19 6.46 19.05 -0.86
N ARG A 20 5.24 19.13 -0.32
CA ARG A 20 4.24 18.05 -0.44
C ARG A 20 3.95 17.67 -1.88
N ALA A 21 3.86 18.64 -2.79
CA ALA A 21 3.60 18.37 -4.20
C ALA A 21 4.74 17.56 -4.86
N VAL A 22 5.99 17.89 -4.52
CA VAL A 22 7.18 17.19 -5.04
C VAL A 22 7.25 15.77 -4.47
N VAL A 23 7.06 15.61 -3.15
CA VAL A 23 7.06 14.30 -2.51
C VAL A 23 5.93 13.43 -3.05
N ARG A 24 4.73 13.99 -3.25
CA ARG A 24 3.59 13.28 -3.85
C ARG A 24 3.91 12.79 -5.26
N ALA A 25 4.50 13.65 -6.10
CA ALA A 25 4.87 13.28 -7.45
C ALA A 25 5.95 12.19 -7.48
N ALA A 26 6.95 12.28 -6.61
CA ALA A 26 7.99 11.27 -6.47
C ALA A 26 7.43 9.93 -5.96
N SER A 27 6.56 9.96 -4.95
CA SER A 27 5.85 8.77 -4.45
C SER A 27 5.02 8.11 -5.55
N ALA A 28 4.27 8.88 -6.34
CA ALA A 28 3.49 8.35 -7.46
C ALA A 28 4.39 7.70 -8.52
N ALA A 29 5.48 8.35 -8.91
CA ALA A 29 6.43 7.79 -9.87
C ALA A 29 7.07 6.47 -9.37
N PHE A 30 7.40 6.41 -8.07
CA PHE A 30 7.96 5.20 -7.46
C PHE A 30 6.93 4.07 -7.35
N HIS A 31 5.72 4.40 -6.91
CA HIS A 31 4.57 3.49 -6.87
C HIS A 31 4.34 2.83 -8.25
N ASP A 32 4.32 3.63 -9.32
CA ASP A 32 4.10 3.14 -10.68
C ASP A 32 5.25 2.26 -11.17
N ALA A 33 6.49 2.63 -10.84
CA ALA A 33 7.66 1.81 -11.17
C ALA A 33 7.62 0.44 -10.47
N GLN A 34 7.29 0.41 -9.17
CA GLN A 34 7.13 -0.83 -8.40
C GLN A 34 5.96 -1.67 -8.94
N THR A 35 4.84 -1.04 -9.28
CA THR A 35 3.68 -1.71 -9.86
C THR A 35 4.06 -2.39 -11.17
N ARG A 36 4.70 -1.68 -12.11
CA ARG A 36 5.15 -2.26 -13.38
C ARG A 36 6.14 -3.41 -13.16
N ALA A 37 7.12 -3.24 -12.29
CA ALA A 37 8.11 -4.27 -12.00
C ALA A 37 7.47 -5.53 -11.38
N ALA A 38 6.54 -5.36 -10.44
CA ALA A 38 5.83 -6.45 -9.79
C ALA A 38 4.99 -7.25 -10.80
N LEU A 39 4.22 -6.55 -11.66
CA LEU A 39 3.40 -7.19 -12.69
C LEU A 39 4.28 -7.92 -13.71
N ALA A 40 5.39 -7.32 -14.15
CA ALA A 40 6.33 -7.97 -15.08
C ALA A 40 6.96 -9.24 -14.49
N ALA A 41 7.13 -9.30 -13.17
CA ALA A 41 7.59 -10.49 -12.44
C ALA A 41 6.47 -11.50 -12.12
N GLY A 42 5.24 -11.28 -12.59
CA GLY A 42 4.09 -12.16 -12.34
C GLY A 42 3.53 -12.08 -10.92
N ALA A 43 3.82 -11.01 -10.17
CA ALA A 43 3.24 -10.77 -8.87
C ALA A 43 1.85 -10.10 -8.98
N HIS A 44 1.03 -10.28 -7.96
CA HIS A 44 -0.23 -9.54 -7.81
C HIS A 44 0.05 -8.23 -7.07
N VAL A 45 -0.53 -7.13 -7.53
CA VAL A 45 -0.40 -5.82 -6.88
C VAL A 45 -1.65 -5.58 -6.01
N ALA A 46 -1.44 -5.23 -4.74
CA ALA A 46 -2.50 -4.78 -3.86
C ALA A 46 -2.51 -3.25 -3.85
N ASP A 47 -3.60 -2.66 -4.30
CA ASP A 47 -3.76 -1.20 -4.25
C ASP A 47 -4.09 -0.77 -2.82
N ILE A 48 -3.05 -0.27 -2.14
CA ILE A 48 -3.15 0.36 -0.82
C ILE A 48 -3.11 1.90 -0.91
N GLY A 49 -2.81 2.44 -2.10
CA GLY A 49 -2.20 3.75 -2.26
C GLY A 49 -3.16 4.93 -2.05
N MET A 50 -4.44 4.79 -2.38
CA MET A 50 -5.40 5.88 -2.26
C MET A 50 -6.22 5.85 -0.96
N THR A 51 -6.61 4.67 -0.50
CA THR A 51 -7.48 4.55 0.69
C THR A 51 -6.69 4.70 1.98
N SER A 52 -5.47 4.16 2.05
CA SER A 52 -4.64 4.26 3.26
C SER A 52 -4.02 5.65 3.40
N SER A 53 -3.44 6.24 2.35
CA SER A 53 -2.85 7.59 2.45
C SER A 53 -3.88 8.67 2.77
N ALA A 54 -5.11 8.58 2.25
CA ALA A 54 -6.18 9.51 2.62
C ALA A 54 -6.63 9.37 4.08
N GLY A 55 -6.62 8.15 4.63
CA GLY A 55 -6.87 7.91 6.05
C GLY A 55 -5.80 8.54 6.93
N PHE A 56 -4.53 8.30 6.64
CA PHE A 56 -3.40 8.85 7.40
C PHE A 56 -3.31 10.38 7.32
N ALA A 57 -3.71 10.99 6.21
CA ALA A 57 -3.80 12.44 6.09
C ALA A 57 -4.89 13.07 6.99
N ARG A 58 -5.93 12.30 7.35
CA ARG A 58 -7.08 12.78 8.15
C ARG A 58 -6.96 12.43 9.63
N ASP A 59 -6.31 11.32 9.96
CA ASP A 59 -6.18 10.83 11.32
C ASP A 59 -4.72 10.52 11.66
N LEU A 60 -4.13 11.44 12.43
CA LEU A 60 -2.74 11.32 12.85
C LEU A 60 -2.51 10.22 13.90
N SER A 61 -3.56 9.63 14.49
CA SER A 61 -3.43 8.47 15.39
C SER A 61 -3.09 7.17 14.65
N LEU A 62 -3.28 7.16 13.32
CA LEU A 62 -2.85 6.06 12.46
C LEU A 62 -1.33 6.00 12.30
N PHE A 63 -0.60 7.06 12.67
CA PHE A 63 0.85 7.02 12.79
C PHE A 63 1.30 6.57 14.18
N SER A 64 2.45 5.91 14.23
CA SER A 64 3.17 5.59 15.45
C SER A 64 3.73 6.86 16.11
N HIS A 65 4.41 6.70 17.25
CA HIS A 65 5.04 7.81 17.97
C HIS A 65 6.04 8.60 17.11
N ASP A 66 6.72 7.94 16.16
CA ASP A 66 7.69 8.59 15.26
C ASP A 66 7.06 9.42 14.13
N ARG A 67 5.72 9.40 14.01
CA ARG A 67 4.99 10.13 12.96
C ARG A 67 5.43 9.75 11.54
N PHE A 68 5.95 8.54 11.35
CA PHE A 68 6.35 8.01 10.05
C PHE A 68 5.79 6.61 9.84
N HIS A 69 6.04 5.68 10.76
CA HIS A 69 5.51 4.33 10.68
C HIS A 69 4.02 4.30 11.05
N PRO A 70 3.25 3.32 10.55
CA PRO A 70 1.91 3.05 11.04
C PRO A 70 1.89 2.68 12.53
N SER A 71 0.86 3.13 13.26
CA SER A 71 0.48 2.57 14.54
C SER A 71 -0.21 1.22 14.35
N SER A 72 -0.58 0.54 15.44
CA SER A 72 -1.40 -0.69 15.34
C SER A 72 -2.73 -0.45 14.62
N ALA A 73 -3.38 0.69 14.85
CA ALA A 73 -4.59 1.08 14.14
C ALA A 73 -4.30 1.38 12.65
N GLY A 74 -3.18 2.04 12.36
CA GLY A 74 -2.72 2.25 10.98
C GLY A 74 -2.46 0.94 10.24
N TYR A 75 -1.83 -0.05 10.88
CA TYR A 75 -1.64 -1.38 10.31
C TYR A 75 -2.95 -2.13 10.10
N ALA A 76 -3.98 -1.93 10.94
CA ALA A 76 -5.30 -2.49 10.72
C ALA A 76 -5.93 -1.95 9.42
N VAL A 77 -5.86 -0.64 9.18
CA VAL A 77 -6.32 -0.01 7.92
C VAL A 77 -5.59 -0.59 6.71
N ILE A 78 -4.26 -0.75 6.81
CA ILE A 78 -3.46 -1.35 5.73
C ILE A 78 -3.87 -2.81 5.50
N ALA A 79 -4.04 -3.60 6.57
CA ALA A 79 -4.46 -5.00 6.46
C ALA A 79 -5.83 -5.15 5.80
N GLU A 80 -6.80 -4.29 6.14
CA GLU A 80 -8.11 -4.25 5.50
C GLU A 80 -8.01 -3.94 4.00
N ALA A 81 -7.15 -2.99 3.62
CA ALA A 81 -6.92 -2.65 2.22
C ALA A 81 -6.24 -3.80 1.43
N LEU A 82 -5.34 -4.56 2.07
CA LEU A 82 -4.68 -5.73 1.45
C LEU A 82 -5.61 -6.94 1.29
N ALA A 83 -6.60 -7.07 2.18
CA ALA A 83 -7.38 -8.29 2.32
C ALA A 83 -8.11 -8.76 1.05
N PRO A 84 -8.70 -7.89 0.20
CA PRO A 84 -9.33 -8.31 -1.06
C PRO A 84 -8.35 -9.03 -2.00
N THR A 85 -7.17 -8.45 -2.23
CA THR A 85 -6.15 -9.05 -3.10
C THR A 85 -5.65 -10.36 -2.52
N ILE A 86 -5.38 -10.41 -1.20
CA ILE A 86 -4.93 -11.64 -0.54
C ILE A 86 -5.98 -12.76 -0.70
N ARG A 87 -7.26 -12.47 -0.45
CA ARG A 87 -8.33 -13.46 -0.59
C ARG A 87 -8.47 -13.95 -2.03
N SER A 88 -8.42 -13.05 -3.01
CA SER A 88 -8.49 -13.42 -4.43
C SER A 88 -7.35 -14.37 -4.82
N VAL A 89 -6.11 -14.00 -4.48
CA VAL A 89 -4.91 -14.80 -4.81
C VAL A 89 -4.94 -16.16 -4.09
N ALA A 90 -5.39 -16.19 -2.84
CA ALA A 90 -5.54 -17.44 -2.09
C ALA A 90 -6.59 -18.37 -2.73
N ALA A 91 -7.73 -17.83 -3.17
CA ALA A 91 -8.78 -18.60 -3.84
C ALA A 91 -8.29 -19.22 -5.16
N GLU A 92 -7.58 -18.44 -5.99
CA GLU A 92 -6.97 -18.92 -7.23
C GLU A 92 -5.97 -20.06 -6.97
N TRP A 93 -5.11 -19.90 -5.96
CA TRP A 93 -4.14 -20.93 -5.60
C TRP A 93 -4.81 -22.23 -5.13
N ALA A 94 -5.87 -22.11 -4.32
CA ALA A 94 -6.65 -23.27 -3.88
C ALA A 94 -7.39 -23.96 -5.03
N GLY A 95 -7.80 -23.21 -6.06
CA GLY A 95 -8.36 -23.76 -7.30
C GLY A 95 -7.34 -24.58 -8.09
N ARG A 96 -6.15 -24.01 -8.33
CA ARG A 96 -5.05 -24.70 -9.03
C ARG A 96 -4.62 -25.98 -8.34
N SER A 97 -4.50 -25.94 -7.01
CA SER A 97 -4.08 -27.10 -6.18
C SER A 97 -5.09 -28.24 -6.18
N ARG A 98 -6.37 -27.97 -6.48
CA ARG A 98 -7.42 -28.98 -6.62
C ARG A 98 -7.47 -29.58 -8.03
N ALA A 99 -7.21 -28.78 -9.06
CA ALA A 99 -7.14 -29.24 -10.45
C ALA A 99 -5.90 -30.10 -10.75
N SER A 100 -4.85 -30.01 -9.92
CA SER A 100 -3.62 -30.80 -10.05
C SER A 100 -3.61 -32.10 -9.22
N ARG A 101 -4.72 -32.46 -8.57
CA ARG A 101 -4.92 -33.72 -7.84
C ARG A 101 -5.90 -34.59 -8.61
#